data_AF-A0A2E1X4Z3-F1
#
_entry.id   AF-A0A2E1X4Z3-F1
#
_cell.length_a   1.000
_cell.length_b   1.000
_cell.length_c   1.000
_cell.angle_alpha   90.00
_cell.angle_beta   90.00
_cell.angle_gamma   90.00
#
_symmetry.space_group_name_H-M   'P 1'
#
loop_
_entity.id
_entity.type
_entity.pdbx_description
1 polymer ?
#
loop_
_entity_poly.entity_id
_entity_poly.type
_entity_poly.pdbx_seq_one_letter_code
_entity_poly.pdbx_strand_id
1 'polypeptide(L)'
;MATDTGQTSSRVKKFVTYLLVISALLAAPVLAGLIWQSQKALSRDSHLTSAGALILLWNPVKHESVAIGGSPSLMHPVDSVLRRSDLTMTPAAAALLAKNYGNMINLDVPQLSPSVARGLSQSPYGLCFWNLEVTSPELLAALVSGRCPQLSLPIPNLTEAGAKALSQFKGDRLTVTHMTRLSPEAANALSRCETANLSLEGLDHLSEEAAEELSRCRTGWLSIGGGWLRSSPTTLSLRSLDSISETTASALSRFQGRSLTLYVKHISEEVAVALSHYPGLLALTTLETLPDAAAHALAGRKLLKVGLGASNGPHQLEKLPASAAAILREANNNSQ
;
A
#
# COMPACT_ATOMS: atom_id res chain seq x y z
N MET A 1 49.18 -26.37 58.30
CA MET A 1 49.42 -25.86 56.94
C MET A 1 48.06 -25.61 56.29
N ALA A 2 47.52 -24.41 56.42
CA ALA A 2 46.29 -24.02 55.71
C ALA A 2 46.71 -23.42 54.37
N THR A 3 46.39 -24.11 53.27
CA THR A 3 46.70 -23.67 51.91
C THR A 3 45.73 -22.57 51.48
N ASP A 4 46.31 -21.45 51.10
CA ASP A 4 45.69 -20.21 50.63
C ASP A 4 44.97 -20.40 49.28
N THR A 5 43.74 -20.92 49.32
CA THR A 5 42.88 -21.13 48.14
C THR A 5 41.97 -19.93 47.83
N GLY A 6 41.92 -18.92 48.70
CA GLY A 6 41.10 -17.72 48.52
C GLY A 6 41.75 -16.65 47.63
N GLN A 7 43.08 -16.56 47.62
CA GLN A 7 43.79 -15.46 46.97
C GLN A 7 43.92 -15.62 45.44
N THR A 8 43.94 -16.86 44.93
CA THR A 8 44.03 -17.18 43.50
C THR A 8 42.74 -16.84 42.74
N SER A 9 41.57 -17.07 43.34
CA SER A 9 40.28 -16.71 42.75
C SER A 9 40.10 -15.20 42.54
N SER A 10 40.61 -14.39 43.47
CA SER A 10 40.54 -12.91 43.36
C SER A 10 41.43 -12.36 42.25
N ARG A 11 42.63 -12.91 42.07
CA ARG A 11 43.56 -12.47 41.01
C ARG A 11 43.06 -12.80 39.61
N VAL A 12 42.47 -13.99 39.42
CA VAL A 12 41.86 -14.39 38.14
C VAL A 12 40.65 -13.50 37.81
N LYS A 13 39.78 -13.21 38.78
CA LYS A 13 38.65 -12.27 38.58
C LYS A 13 39.15 -10.89 38.16
N LYS A 14 40.15 -10.33 38.84
CA LYS A 14 40.76 -9.04 38.47
C LYS A 14 41.33 -9.08 37.06
N PHE A 15 42.05 -10.14 36.69
CA PHE A 15 42.64 -10.30 35.36
C PHE A 15 41.56 -10.36 34.26
N VAL A 16 40.49 -11.13 34.46
CA VAL A 16 39.35 -11.18 33.52
C VAL A 16 38.67 -9.81 33.41
N THR A 17 38.48 -9.10 34.53
CA THR A 17 37.94 -7.73 34.51
C THR A 17 38.84 -6.77 33.73
N TYR A 18 40.17 -6.82 33.93
CA TYR A 18 41.10 -6.01 33.15
C TYR A 18 41.04 -6.32 31.66
N LEU A 19 40.92 -7.59 31.29
CA LEU A 19 40.83 -8.02 29.89
C LEU A 19 39.55 -7.52 29.22
N LEU A 20 38.42 -7.56 29.93
CA LEU A 20 37.14 -7.00 29.48
C LEU A 20 37.18 -5.47 29.36
N VAL A 21 37.82 -4.78 30.31
CA VAL A 21 37.97 -3.32 30.27
C VAL A 21 38.87 -2.90 29.11
N ILE A 22 39.98 -3.61 28.87
CA ILE A 22 40.87 -3.35 27.75
C ILE A 22 40.16 -3.64 26.42
N SER A 23 39.39 -4.73 26.31
CA SER A 23 38.63 -5.00 25.08
C SER A 23 37.56 -3.94 24.83
N ALA A 24 36.88 -3.45 25.87
CA ALA A 24 35.91 -2.36 25.76
C ALA A 24 36.57 -1.04 25.36
N LEU A 25 37.73 -0.71 25.94
CA LEU A 25 38.50 0.50 25.63
C LEU A 25 39.07 0.48 24.20
N LEU A 26 39.45 -0.70 23.69
CA LEU A 26 39.90 -0.85 22.29
C LEU A 26 38.74 -0.88 21.30
N ALA A 27 37.58 -1.39 21.70
CA ALA A 27 36.38 -1.42 20.86
C ALA A 27 35.77 -0.02 20.66
N ALA A 28 35.79 0.82 21.69
CA ALA A 28 35.19 2.17 21.66
C ALA A 28 35.70 3.08 20.50
N PRO A 29 37.01 3.26 20.26
CA PRO A 29 37.50 4.10 19.17
C PRO A 29 37.25 3.49 17.78
N VAL A 30 37.23 2.15 17.67
CA VAL A 30 36.86 1.47 16.41
C VAL A 30 35.39 1.71 16.09
N LEU A 31 34.51 1.58 17.08
CA LEU A 31 33.09 1.95 16.95
C LEU A 31 32.92 3.43 16.60
N ALA A 32 33.63 4.33 17.28
CA ALA A 32 33.57 5.77 16.99
C ALA A 32 34.04 6.10 15.57
N GLY A 33 35.11 5.43 15.09
CA GLY A 33 35.60 5.56 13.73
C GLY A 33 34.61 5.04 12.68
N LEU A 34 33.98 3.89 12.93
CA LEU A 34 32.91 3.35 12.07
C LEU A 34 31.67 4.26 12.07
N ILE A 35 31.32 4.85 13.22
CA ILE A 35 30.26 5.84 13.34
C ILE A 35 30.55 7.06 12.49
N TRP A 36 31.74 7.65 12.68
CA TRP A 36 32.14 8.84 11.93
C TRP A 36 32.25 8.58 10.43
N GLN A 37 32.84 7.46 10.01
CA GLN A 37 32.92 7.09 8.59
C GLN A 37 31.53 6.87 7.97
N SER A 38 30.62 6.22 8.68
CA SER A 38 29.27 5.98 8.19
C SER A 38 28.44 7.26 8.13
N GLN A 39 28.55 8.13 9.14
CA GLN A 39 27.93 9.46 9.11
C GLN A 39 28.50 10.31 7.98
N LYS A 40 29.81 10.25 7.75
CA LYS A 40 30.47 10.96 6.65
C LYS A 40 30.00 10.45 5.29
N ALA A 41 29.94 9.13 5.10
CA ALA A 41 29.44 8.52 3.86
C ALA A 41 27.96 8.86 3.59
N LEU A 42 27.12 8.86 4.62
CA LEU A 42 25.71 9.28 4.50
C LEU A 42 25.58 10.79 4.21
N SER A 43 26.46 11.61 4.80
CA SER A 43 26.43 13.07 4.60
C SER A 43 26.97 13.53 3.25
N ARG A 44 27.95 12.81 2.68
CA ARG A 44 28.63 13.19 1.43
C ARG A 44 28.09 12.46 0.20
N ASP A 45 27.85 11.16 0.31
CA ASP A 45 27.61 10.29 -0.84
C ASP A 45 26.22 9.64 -0.81
N SER A 46 25.44 9.94 0.23
CA SER A 46 24.07 9.43 0.40
C SER A 46 23.98 7.91 0.31
N HIS A 47 25.07 7.23 0.66
CA HIS A 47 25.22 5.79 0.51
C HIS A 47 25.15 5.10 1.86
N LEU A 48 24.13 4.27 2.03
CA LEU A 48 23.88 3.53 3.26
C LEU A 48 24.55 2.16 3.24
N THR A 49 25.60 2.03 4.04
CA THR A 49 26.30 0.76 4.32
C THR A 49 25.65 0.03 5.49
N SER A 50 26.02 -1.24 5.71
CA SER A 50 25.55 -2.02 6.86
C SER A 50 25.85 -1.35 8.20
N ALA A 51 27.05 -0.76 8.33
CA ALA A 51 27.45 0.00 9.51
C ALA A 51 26.56 1.24 9.68
N GLY A 52 26.35 2.00 8.60
CA GLY A 52 25.44 3.15 8.60
C GLY A 52 24.02 2.78 8.99
N ALA A 53 23.48 1.67 8.49
CA ALA A 53 22.15 1.20 8.85
C ALA A 53 22.04 0.86 10.34
N LEU A 54 23.03 0.15 10.92
CA LEU A 54 23.06 -0.13 12.36
C LEU A 54 23.11 1.15 13.19
N ILE A 55 23.89 2.14 12.76
CA ILE A 55 24.01 3.43 13.45
C ILE A 55 22.72 4.21 13.37
N LEU A 56 22.07 4.28 12.20
CA LEU A 56 20.78 4.93 12.03
C LEU A 56 19.72 4.33 12.95
N LEU A 57 19.70 3.00 13.06
CA LEU A 57 18.76 2.28 13.92
C LEU A 57 19.05 2.46 15.42
N TRP A 58 20.33 2.57 15.81
CA TRP A 58 20.74 2.65 17.21
C TRP A 58 20.76 4.08 17.76
N ASN A 59 21.13 5.05 16.94
CA ASN A 59 21.21 6.46 17.30
C ASN A 59 20.61 7.29 16.15
N PRO A 60 19.30 7.57 16.19
CA PRO A 60 18.65 8.36 15.17
C PRO A 60 19.16 9.80 15.29
N VAL A 61 20.20 10.11 14.51
CA VAL A 61 20.84 11.43 14.48
C VAL A 61 19.76 12.48 14.29
N LYS A 62 19.74 13.51 15.15
CA LYS A 62 18.96 14.72 14.93
C LYS A 62 19.51 15.45 13.70
N HIS A 63 19.22 14.95 12.51
CA HIS A 63 19.37 15.76 11.30
C HIS A 63 18.31 16.85 11.39
N GLU A 64 18.76 18.11 11.43
CA GLU A 64 17.89 19.28 11.40
C GLU A 64 16.92 19.14 10.24
N SER A 65 15.64 19.03 10.58
CA SER A 65 14.54 19.05 9.64
C SER A 65 14.53 20.39 8.92
N VAL A 66 14.99 20.43 7.67
CA VAL A 66 14.53 21.47 6.75
C VAL A 66 13.08 21.15 6.45
N ALA A 67 12.19 21.75 7.23
CA ALA A 67 10.76 21.64 7.06
C ALA A 67 10.35 22.31 5.75
N ILE A 68 10.15 21.51 4.70
CA ILE A 68 9.32 21.93 3.57
C ILE A 68 7.88 21.61 3.97
N GLY A 69 7.24 22.58 4.64
CA GLY A 69 5.79 22.75 4.80
C GLY A 69 4.96 21.53 5.20
N GLY A 70 4.77 21.31 6.50
CA GLY A 70 3.76 20.37 7.02
C GLY A 70 4.00 20.07 8.51
N SER A 71 2.93 20.09 9.30
CA SER A 71 2.94 20.07 10.78
C SER A 71 3.89 19.02 11.42
N PRO A 72 4.59 19.38 12.52
CA PRO A 72 5.58 18.52 13.17
C PRO A 72 4.90 17.49 14.08
N SER A 73 4.42 16.39 13.51
CA SER A 73 3.99 15.23 14.28
C SER A 73 4.93 14.05 14.02
N LEU A 74 5.80 13.78 15.00
CA LEU A 74 6.45 12.48 15.29
C LEU A 74 7.10 11.73 14.12
N MET A 75 7.90 12.41 13.27
CA MET A 75 8.73 11.70 12.28
C MET A 75 9.94 11.07 12.98
N HIS A 76 10.14 9.75 12.85
CA HIS A 76 11.32 9.10 13.39
C HIS A 76 12.55 9.63 12.61
N PRO A 77 13.69 9.98 13.24
CA PRO A 77 14.82 10.58 12.50
C PRO A 77 15.46 9.66 11.44
N VAL A 78 15.08 8.38 11.41
CA VAL A 78 15.43 7.46 10.33
C VAL A 78 14.55 7.70 9.09
N ASP A 79 13.27 8.06 9.25
CA ASP A 79 12.37 8.37 8.14
C ASP A 79 12.89 9.53 7.29
N SER A 80 13.55 10.52 7.91
CA SER A 80 14.11 11.66 7.15
C SER A 80 15.25 11.23 6.23
N VAL A 81 16.06 10.27 6.66
CA VAL A 81 17.13 9.68 5.84
C VAL A 81 16.55 8.81 4.74
N LEU A 82 15.53 8.01 5.04
CA LEU A 82 14.89 7.12 4.06
C LEU A 82 14.11 7.88 2.97
N ARG A 83 13.67 9.12 3.26
CA ARG A 83 13.03 10.03 2.30
C ARG A 83 14.00 10.83 1.44
N ARG A 84 15.30 10.58 1.53
CA ARG A 84 16.27 11.20 0.64
C ARG A 84 16.21 10.54 -0.74
N SER A 85 15.95 11.35 -1.77
CA SER A 85 15.88 10.87 -3.15
C SER A 85 17.23 10.46 -3.73
N ASP A 86 18.34 10.90 -3.14
CA ASP A 86 19.70 10.50 -3.50
C ASP A 86 20.20 9.28 -2.71
N LEU A 87 19.35 8.68 -1.86
CA LEU A 87 19.74 7.54 -1.04
C LEU A 87 20.02 6.31 -1.89
N THR A 88 21.25 5.81 -1.81
CA THR A 88 21.63 4.49 -2.29
C THR A 88 21.98 3.60 -1.10
N MET A 89 21.88 2.28 -1.25
CA MET A 89 22.23 1.38 -0.15
C MET A 89 22.74 0.03 -0.64
N THR A 90 23.53 -0.61 0.20
CA THR A 90 23.98 -1.99 -0.05
C THR A 90 22.86 -3.00 0.25
N PRO A 91 22.84 -4.19 -0.38
CA PRO A 91 21.86 -5.24 -0.05
C PRO A 91 21.88 -5.65 1.42
N ALA A 92 23.07 -5.65 2.04
CA ALA A 92 23.23 -5.94 3.45
C ALA A 92 22.64 -4.86 4.36
N ALA A 93 22.78 -3.58 3.99
CA ALA A 93 22.10 -2.47 4.68
C ALA A 93 20.58 -2.58 4.58
N ALA A 94 20.06 -2.87 3.40
CA ALA A 94 18.62 -3.11 3.18
C ALA A 94 18.08 -4.24 4.06
N ALA A 95 18.78 -5.37 4.13
CA ALA A 95 18.38 -6.50 4.98
C ALA A 95 18.40 -6.13 6.48
N LEU A 96 19.38 -5.34 6.92
CA LEU A 96 19.45 -4.86 8.30
C LEU A 96 18.33 -3.88 8.64
N LEU A 97 17.99 -2.97 7.72
CA LEU A 97 16.84 -2.08 7.85
C LEU A 97 15.54 -2.90 7.94
N ALA A 98 15.32 -3.81 6.99
CA ALA A 98 14.15 -4.68 6.95
C ALA A 98 13.94 -5.46 8.25
N LYS A 99 15.03 -5.97 8.85
CA LYS A 99 14.94 -6.76 10.07
C LYS A 99 14.67 -5.94 11.33
N ASN A 100 15.18 -4.71 11.40
CA ASN A 100 15.30 -3.99 12.67
C ASN A 100 14.50 -2.68 12.74
N TYR A 101 13.95 -2.17 11.64
CA TYR A 101 13.28 -0.86 11.61
C TYR A 101 11.99 -0.80 12.44
N GLY A 102 11.36 -1.94 12.73
CA GLY A 102 10.21 -2.01 13.64
C GLY A 102 8.91 -1.37 13.12
N ASN A 103 8.93 -0.79 11.91
CA ASN A 103 7.81 -0.07 11.31
C ASN A 103 7.83 -0.17 9.77
N MET A 104 6.80 0.37 9.11
CA MET A 104 6.74 0.48 7.65
C MET A 104 7.91 1.32 7.11
N ILE A 105 8.66 0.76 6.17
CA ILE A 105 9.80 1.43 5.54
C ILE A 105 9.28 2.29 4.39
N ASN A 106 9.43 3.61 4.53
CA ASN A 106 9.03 4.59 3.52
C ASN A 106 10.28 5.10 2.78
N LEU A 107 10.37 4.83 1.48
CA LEU A 107 11.52 5.18 0.65
C LEU A 107 11.11 6.13 -0.46
N ASP A 108 11.91 7.18 -0.67
CA ASP A 108 11.73 8.12 -1.78
C ASP A 108 12.81 7.96 -2.86
N VAL A 109 13.35 6.74 -2.99
CA VAL A 109 14.45 6.44 -3.91
C VAL A 109 13.94 6.27 -5.34
N PRO A 110 14.55 6.94 -6.33
CA PRO A 110 14.13 6.84 -7.72
C PRO A 110 14.53 5.52 -8.37
N GLN A 111 15.63 4.92 -7.92
CA GLN A 111 16.21 3.74 -8.53
C GLN A 111 16.63 2.74 -7.46
N LEU A 112 16.40 1.46 -7.73
CA LEU A 112 16.71 0.38 -6.81
C LEU A 112 17.22 -0.84 -7.60
N SER A 113 18.29 -1.47 -7.11
CA SER A 113 18.74 -2.72 -7.71
C SER A 113 17.91 -3.91 -7.19
N PRO A 114 17.72 -4.98 -8.00
CA PRO A 114 16.96 -6.16 -7.57
C PRO A 114 17.52 -6.84 -6.30
N SER A 115 18.84 -6.74 -6.07
CA SER A 115 19.47 -7.29 -4.86
C SER A 115 19.10 -6.51 -3.59
N VAL A 116 19.03 -5.19 -3.67
CA VAL A 116 18.57 -4.32 -2.58
C VAL A 116 17.09 -4.52 -2.33
N ALA A 117 16.28 -4.57 -3.39
CA ALA A 117 14.84 -4.88 -3.31
C ALA A 117 14.56 -6.19 -2.57
N ARG A 118 15.33 -7.24 -2.86
CA ARG A 118 15.23 -8.54 -2.17
C ARG A 118 15.59 -8.44 -0.68
N GLY A 119 16.54 -7.59 -0.32
CA GLY A 119 16.88 -7.32 1.07
C GLY A 119 15.74 -6.62 1.82
N LEU A 120 15.14 -5.60 1.18
CA LEU A 120 14.02 -4.83 1.75
C LEU A 120 12.74 -5.68 1.89
N SER A 121 12.46 -6.56 0.92
CA SER A 121 11.24 -7.39 0.91
C SER A 121 11.17 -8.40 2.06
N GLN A 122 12.28 -8.67 2.75
CA GLN A 122 12.29 -9.49 3.97
C GLN A 122 11.72 -8.77 5.20
N SER A 123 11.32 -7.51 5.07
CA SER A 123 10.72 -6.76 6.17
C SER A 123 9.45 -7.48 6.64
N PRO A 124 9.29 -7.73 7.95
CA PRO A 124 8.01 -8.21 8.50
C PRO A 124 6.96 -7.10 8.52
N TYR A 125 7.35 -5.86 8.20
CA TYR A 125 6.49 -4.69 8.07
C TYR A 125 6.27 -4.32 6.61
N GLY A 126 5.42 -3.32 6.36
CA GLY A 126 5.16 -2.82 5.02
C GLY A 126 6.35 -2.12 4.37
N LEU A 127 6.34 -2.08 3.03
CA LEU A 127 7.22 -1.26 2.20
C LEU A 127 6.39 -0.24 1.43
N CYS A 128 6.81 1.02 1.45
CA CYS A 128 6.19 2.08 0.67
C CYS A 128 7.25 2.84 -0.11
N PHE A 129 7.06 2.91 -1.43
CA PHE A 129 7.90 3.70 -2.32
C PHE A 129 7.10 4.89 -2.85
N TRP A 130 7.70 6.09 -2.81
CA TRP A 130 7.05 7.33 -3.25
C TRP A 130 7.44 7.71 -4.68
N ASN A 131 8.69 7.45 -5.08
CA ASN A 131 9.22 7.87 -6.37
C ASN A 131 10.00 6.78 -7.13
N LEU A 132 9.77 5.50 -6.82
CA LEU A 132 10.52 4.40 -7.44
C LEU A 132 10.16 4.23 -8.93
N GLU A 133 11.15 4.40 -9.80
CA GLU A 133 11.05 4.05 -11.21
C GLU A 133 11.29 2.55 -11.41
N VAL A 134 10.27 1.85 -11.89
CA VAL A 134 10.37 0.41 -12.16
C VAL A 134 11.04 0.19 -13.51
N THR A 135 12.33 -0.11 -13.46
CA THR A 135 13.17 -0.33 -14.66
C THR A 135 13.09 -1.74 -15.23
N SER A 136 12.71 -2.75 -14.43
CA SER A 136 12.56 -4.13 -14.92
C SER A 136 11.52 -4.95 -14.15
N PRO A 137 10.93 -5.99 -14.78
CA PRO A 137 10.08 -6.97 -14.08
C PRO A 137 10.82 -7.76 -13.00
N GLU A 138 12.15 -7.90 -13.11
CA GLU A 138 12.97 -8.59 -12.10
C GLU A 138 13.00 -7.82 -10.78
N LEU A 139 12.96 -6.48 -10.85
CA LEU A 139 12.86 -5.64 -9.67
C LEU A 139 11.55 -5.91 -8.92
N LEU A 140 10.43 -5.98 -9.64
CA LEU A 140 9.13 -6.32 -9.07
C LEU A 140 9.15 -7.73 -8.48
N ALA A 141 9.70 -8.70 -9.20
CA ALA A 141 9.86 -10.08 -8.73
C ALA A 141 10.67 -10.15 -7.41
N ALA A 142 11.73 -9.34 -7.30
CA ALA A 142 12.52 -9.26 -6.07
C ALA A 142 11.74 -8.65 -4.90
N LEU A 143 10.93 -7.61 -5.16
CA LEU A 143 10.07 -6.98 -4.15
C LEU A 143 8.96 -7.92 -3.66
N VAL A 144 8.35 -8.70 -4.55
CA VAL A 144 7.27 -9.63 -4.17
C VAL A 144 7.76 -10.94 -3.57
N SER A 145 9.01 -11.32 -3.80
CA SER A 145 9.60 -12.58 -3.29
C SER A 145 9.77 -12.63 -1.76
N GLY A 146 9.58 -11.49 -1.09
CA GLY A 146 9.78 -11.35 0.34
C GLY A 146 8.60 -11.78 1.21
N ARG A 147 8.69 -11.41 2.48
CA ARG A 147 7.66 -11.68 3.50
C ARG A 147 6.91 -10.42 3.93
N CYS A 148 7.05 -9.33 3.18
CA CYS A 148 6.36 -8.09 3.52
C CYS A 148 4.84 -8.26 3.38
N PRO A 149 4.06 -7.97 4.43
CA PRO A 149 2.60 -8.07 4.37
C PRO A 149 1.99 -6.94 3.53
N GLN A 150 2.70 -5.83 3.34
CA GLN A 150 2.21 -4.67 2.62
C GLN A 150 3.26 -4.11 1.66
N LEU A 151 2.85 -3.81 0.44
CA LEU A 151 3.71 -3.24 -0.60
C LEU A 151 2.98 -2.11 -1.33
N SER A 152 3.55 -0.91 -1.32
CA SER A 152 3.06 0.26 -2.06
C SER A 152 4.09 0.72 -3.09
N LEU A 153 3.70 0.77 -4.37
CA LEU A 153 4.59 1.10 -5.48
C LEU A 153 3.98 2.18 -6.39
N PRO A 154 4.76 3.20 -6.80
CA PRO A 154 4.29 4.25 -7.69
C PRO A 154 4.53 3.83 -9.15
N ILE A 155 3.58 3.09 -9.75
CA ILE A 155 3.72 2.56 -11.11
C ILE A 155 2.70 3.25 -12.03
N PRO A 156 3.14 4.23 -12.85
CA PRO A 156 2.22 4.96 -13.71
C PRO A 156 1.65 4.15 -14.87
N ASN A 157 2.45 3.23 -15.41
CA ASN A 157 2.09 2.32 -16.50
C ASN A 157 2.56 0.91 -16.16
N LEU A 158 1.62 0.00 -15.90
CA LEU A 158 1.93 -1.38 -15.57
C LEU A 158 1.91 -2.23 -16.85
N THR A 159 3.07 -2.78 -17.23
CA THR A 159 3.18 -3.73 -18.34
C THR A 159 2.66 -5.11 -17.93
N GLU A 160 2.28 -5.94 -18.91
CA GLU A 160 1.86 -7.34 -18.65
C GLU A 160 2.91 -8.11 -17.82
N ALA A 161 4.19 -7.99 -18.18
CA ALA A 161 5.28 -8.65 -17.47
C ALA A 161 5.39 -8.16 -16.01
N GLY A 162 5.22 -6.85 -15.78
CA GLY A 162 5.21 -6.28 -14.43
C GLY A 162 3.99 -6.75 -13.63
N ALA A 163 2.81 -6.80 -14.24
CA ALA A 163 1.59 -7.29 -13.61
C ALA A 163 1.69 -8.78 -13.24
N LYS A 164 2.31 -9.60 -14.09
CA LYS A 164 2.60 -11.02 -13.80
C LYS A 164 3.57 -11.18 -12.64
N ALA A 165 4.55 -10.30 -12.50
CA ALA A 165 5.43 -10.31 -11.34
C ALA A 165 4.65 -9.92 -10.07
N LEU A 166 3.84 -8.86 -10.14
CA LEU A 166 3.02 -8.41 -9.00
C LEU A 166 1.96 -9.42 -8.56
N SER A 167 1.38 -10.20 -9.47
CA SER A 167 0.35 -11.18 -9.12
C SER A 167 0.88 -12.33 -8.26
N GLN A 168 2.20 -12.55 -8.24
CA GLN A 168 2.87 -13.52 -7.36
C GLN A 168 3.01 -13.02 -5.91
N PHE A 169 2.60 -11.79 -5.62
CA PHE A 169 2.65 -11.23 -4.27
C PHE A 169 1.72 -11.99 -3.33
N LYS A 170 2.29 -12.52 -2.24
CA LYS A 170 1.58 -13.31 -1.23
C LYS A 170 1.29 -12.55 0.07
N GLY A 171 1.56 -11.25 0.09
CA GLY A 171 1.23 -10.40 1.24
C GLY A 171 -0.24 -10.01 1.29
N ASP A 172 -0.64 -9.39 2.38
CA ASP A 172 -2.01 -8.99 2.68
C ASP A 172 -2.48 -7.77 1.89
N ARG A 173 -1.58 -6.86 1.50
CA ARG A 173 -1.94 -5.62 0.81
C ARG A 173 -0.94 -5.22 -0.27
N LEU A 174 -1.42 -5.12 -1.50
CA LEU A 174 -0.71 -4.52 -2.62
C LEU A 174 -1.39 -3.19 -2.99
N THR A 175 -0.63 -2.11 -3.03
CA THR A 175 -1.10 -0.78 -3.46
C THR A 175 -0.23 -0.31 -4.61
N VAL A 176 -0.83 0.02 -5.74
CA VAL A 176 -0.14 0.60 -6.89
C VAL A 176 -0.67 2.02 -7.05
N THR A 177 0.18 3.01 -6.81
CA THR A 177 -0.16 4.44 -6.87
C THR A 177 0.25 5.06 -8.20
N HIS A 178 -0.30 6.23 -8.50
CA HIS A 178 -0.06 7.02 -9.70
C HIS A 178 -0.40 6.32 -11.02
N MET A 179 -1.19 5.25 -10.98
CA MET A 179 -1.51 4.44 -12.15
C MET A 179 -2.44 5.18 -13.09
N THR A 180 -1.93 5.62 -14.23
CA THR A 180 -2.72 6.39 -15.22
C THR A 180 -3.50 5.51 -16.19
N ARG A 181 -2.95 4.34 -16.52
CA ARG A 181 -3.54 3.40 -17.48
C ARG A 181 -3.36 1.96 -17.01
N LEU A 182 -4.40 1.16 -17.24
CA LEU A 182 -4.38 -0.28 -17.02
C LEU A 182 -4.78 -0.98 -18.32
N SER A 183 -3.87 -1.78 -18.88
CA SER A 183 -4.18 -2.58 -20.06
C SER A 183 -4.99 -3.83 -19.68
N PRO A 184 -5.75 -4.43 -20.62
CA PRO A 184 -6.51 -5.66 -20.36
C PRO A 184 -5.61 -6.83 -19.93
N GLU A 185 -4.40 -6.94 -20.49
CA GLU A 185 -3.43 -7.98 -20.16
C GLU A 185 -2.89 -7.80 -18.73
N ALA A 186 -2.62 -6.56 -18.34
CA ALA A 186 -2.21 -6.25 -16.96
C ALA A 186 -3.36 -6.51 -15.98
N ALA A 187 -4.60 -6.16 -16.33
CA ALA A 187 -5.79 -6.45 -15.54
C ALA A 187 -6.01 -7.95 -15.34
N ASN A 188 -5.85 -8.77 -16.40
CA ASN A 188 -5.93 -10.24 -16.32
C ASN A 188 -4.82 -10.84 -15.44
N ALA A 189 -3.61 -10.30 -15.51
CA ALA A 189 -2.55 -10.75 -14.63
C ALA A 189 -2.84 -10.40 -13.16
N LEU A 190 -3.32 -9.18 -12.89
CA LEU A 190 -3.70 -8.74 -11.54
C LEU A 190 -4.95 -9.46 -10.98
N SER A 191 -5.89 -9.87 -11.83
CA SER A 191 -7.10 -10.58 -11.39
C SER A 191 -6.77 -11.95 -10.75
N ARG A 192 -5.62 -12.52 -11.12
CA ARG A 192 -5.07 -13.77 -10.55
C ARG A 192 -4.26 -13.56 -9.27
N CYS A 193 -4.09 -12.32 -8.81
CA CYS A 193 -3.40 -12.04 -7.57
C CYS A 193 -4.23 -12.57 -6.39
N GLU A 194 -3.58 -13.29 -5.48
CA GLU A 194 -4.22 -13.89 -4.30
C GLU A 194 -4.11 -13.00 -3.05
N THR A 195 -3.66 -11.75 -3.20
CA THR A 195 -3.56 -10.81 -2.08
C THR A 195 -4.93 -10.54 -1.45
N ALA A 196 -4.94 -10.29 -0.14
CA ALA A 196 -6.18 -9.96 0.54
C ALA A 196 -6.72 -8.58 0.10
N ASN A 197 -5.86 -7.63 -0.24
CA ASN A 197 -6.27 -6.29 -0.67
C ASN A 197 -5.40 -5.77 -1.82
N LEU A 198 -6.02 -5.47 -2.95
CA LEU A 198 -5.42 -4.81 -4.11
C LEU A 198 -6.00 -3.40 -4.25
N SER A 199 -5.16 -2.37 -4.20
CA SER A 199 -5.56 -0.97 -4.45
C SER A 199 -4.81 -0.42 -5.64
N LEU A 200 -5.52 0.09 -6.63
CA LEU A 200 -5.02 0.76 -7.83
C LEU A 200 -5.42 2.24 -7.73
N GLU A 201 -4.48 3.13 -7.43
CA GLU A 201 -4.75 4.55 -7.18
C GLU A 201 -4.27 5.41 -8.36
N GLY A 202 -5.06 6.41 -8.73
CA GLY A 202 -4.77 7.33 -9.84
C GLY A 202 -5.39 6.93 -11.20
N LEU A 203 -6.10 5.80 -11.27
CA LEU A 203 -6.74 5.35 -12.51
C LEU A 203 -8.00 6.16 -12.82
N ASP A 204 -7.89 7.15 -13.69
CA ASP A 204 -9.00 8.02 -14.10
C ASP A 204 -9.95 7.39 -15.13
N HIS A 205 -9.47 6.39 -15.87
CA HIS A 205 -10.26 5.67 -16.86
C HIS A 205 -9.99 4.16 -16.78
N LEU A 206 -11.05 3.37 -16.96
CA LEU A 206 -11.00 1.91 -17.00
C LEU A 206 -11.62 1.46 -18.33
N SER A 207 -10.88 0.71 -19.14
CA SER A 207 -11.44 0.15 -20.38
C SER A 207 -12.42 -0.98 -20.09
N GLU A 208 -13.27 -1.30 -21.07
CA GLU A 208 -14.29 -2.33 -20.94
C GLU A 208 -13.67 -3.70 -20.69
N GLU A 209 -12.62 -4.04 -21.42
CA GLU A 209 -11.90 -5.30 -21.31
C GLU A 209 -11.15 -5.38 -19.99
N ALA A 210 -10.55 -4.28 -19.52
CA ALA A 210 -9.89 -4.23 -18.23
C ALA A 210 -10.90 -4.42 -17.08
N ALA A 211 -12.09 -3.82 -17.18
CA ALA A 211 -13.16 -4.01 -16.20
C ALA A 211 -13.67 -5.47 -16.19
N GLU A 212 -13.79 -6.10 -17.35
CA GLU A 212 -14.15 -7.51 -17.44
C GLU A 212 -13.12 -8.41 -16.77
N GLU A 213 -11.83 -8.18 -16.99
CA GLU A 213 -10.78 -8.97 -16.35
C GLU A 213 -10.73 -8.75 -14.84
N LEU A 214 -10.90 -7.51 -14.37
CA LEU A 214 -10.95 -7.20 -12.94
C LEU A 214 -12.22 -7.76 -12.27
N SER A 215 -13.33 -7.92 -13.00
CA SER A 215 -14.55 -8.57 -12.46
C SER A 215 -14.33 -10.03 -12.05
N ARG A 216 -13.30 -10.68 -12.60
CA ARG A 216 -12.89 -12.05 -12.25
C ARG A 216 -11.95 -12.10 -11.05
N CYS A 217 -11.52 -10.96 -10.54
CA CYS A 217 -10.58 -10.87 -9.44
C CYS A 217 -11.16 -11.49 -8.16
N ARG A 218 -10.39 -12.39 -7.54
CA ARG A 218 -10.80 -13.13 -6.32
C ARG A 218 -10.23 -12.54 -5.04
N THR A 219 -9.60 -11.37 -5.12
CA THR A 219 -9.01 -10.72 -3.95
C THR A 219 -10.09 -10.37 -2.93
N GLY A 220 -9.69 -10.35 -1.65
CA GLY A 220 -10.56 -9.94 -0.56
C GLY A 220 -10.94 -8.45 -0.63
N TRP A 221 -10.30 -7.65 -1.47
CA TRP A 221 -10.66 -6.27 -1.71
C TRP A 221 -9.99 -5.81 -3.00
N LEU A 222 -10.74 -5.17 -3.90
CA LEU A 222 -10.20 -4.45 -5.04
C LEU A 222 -10.66 -2.97 -4.99
N SER A 223 -9.72 -2.03 -4.86
CA SER A 223 -10.01 -0.60 -4.93
C SER A 223 -9.39 -0.02 -6.19
N ILE A 224 -10.12 0.83 -6.89
CA ILE A 224 -9.68 1.64 -8.03
C ILE A 224 -9.98 3.11 -7.72
N GLY A 225 -8.99 4.00 -7.87
CA GLY A 225 -9.13 5.44 -7.58
C GLY A 225 -8.82 5.83 -6.12
N GLY A 226 -8.25 4.92 -5.32
CA GLY A 226 -7.73 5.22 -3.97
C GLY A 226 -8.76 5.37 -2.86
N GLY A 227 -8.45 4.84 -1.67
CA GLY A 227 -9.33 4.95 -0.51
C GLY A 227 -9.00 3.96 0.60
N TRP A 228 -9.09 4.44 1.84
CA TRP A 228 -8.84 3.66 3.07
C TRP A 228 -10.12 3.10 3.69
N LEU A 229 -11.24 3.11 2.96
CA LEU A 229 -12.47 2.59 3.54
C LEU A 229 -12.23 1.11 3.86
N ARG A 230 -12.62 0.64 5.04
CA ARG A 230 -12.61 -0.78 5.42
C ARG A 230 -14.05 -1.30 5.33
N SER A 231 -14.55 -1.40 4.11
CA SER A 231 -15.74 -2.18 3.77
C SER A 231 -15.45 -3.69 3.76
N SER A 232 -16.50 -4.48 3.74
CA SER A 232 -16.48 -5.93 3.84
C SER A 232 -15.47 -6.62 2.90
N PRO A 233 -14.97 -7.81 3.25
CA PRO A 233 -14.21 -8.62 2.30
C PRO A 233 -15.03 -8.85 1.02
N THR A 234 -14.34 -8.88 -0.11
CA THR A 234 -14.76 -8.93 -1.52
C THR A 234 -15.50 -7.68 -2.02
N THR A 235 -14.97 -6.49 -1.70
CA THR A 235 -15.50 -5.22 -2.21
C THR A 235 -14.71 -4.72 -3.43
N LEU A 236 -15.41 -4.35 -4.51
CA LEU A 236 -14.85 -3.56 -5.62
C LEU A 236 -15.26 -2.09 -5.46
N SER A 237 -14.31 -1.17 -5.34
CA SER A 237 -14.57 0.27 -5.21
C SER A 237 -14.01 1.03 -6.40
N LEU A 238 -14.84 1.75 -7.17
CA LEU A 238 -14.41 2.58 -8.31
C LEU A 238 -14.61 4.07 -7.99
N ARG A 239 -13.53 4.77 -7.63
CA ARG A 239 -13.57 6.14 -7.11
C ARG A 239 -13.23 7.23 -8.13
N SER A 240 -12.52 6.90 -9.20
CA SER A 240 -12.04 7.87 -10.19
C SER A 240 -12.96 8.04 -11.40
N LEU A 241 -13.99 7.20 -11.56
CA LEU A 241 -14.83 7.22 -12.77
C LEU A 241 -16.03 8.17 -12.57
N ASP A 242 -16.02 9.32 -13.24
CA ASP A 242 -17.16 10.26 -13.25
C ASP A 242 -18.40 9.65 -13.93
N SER A 243 -18.19 8.80 -14.95
CA SER A 243 -19.21 8.03 -15.66
C SER A 243 -18.67 6.65 -16.08
N ILE A 244 -19.57 5.70 -16.38
CA ILE A 244 -19.23 4.37 -16.90
C ILE A 244 -20.11 4.04 -18.10
N SER A 245 -19.60 3.24 -19.04
CA SER A 245 -20.38 2.74 -20.18
C SER A 245 -21.28 1.56 -19.78
N GLU A 246 -22.31 1.27 -20.59
CA GLU A 246 -23.20 0.10 -20.42
C GLU A 246 -22.42 -1.22 -20.41
N THR A 247 -21.45 -1.35 -21.30
CA THR A 247 -20.53 -2.49 -21.42
C THR A 247 -19.69 -2.67 -20.17
N THR A 248 -19.12 -1.58 -19.64
CA THR A 248 -18.38 -1.59 -18.37
C THR A 248 -19.31 -1.99 -17.21
N ALA A 249 -20.52 -1.43 -17.15
CA ALA A 249 -21.52 -1.77 -16.14
C ALA A 249 -21.94 -3.24 -16.20
N SER A 250 -22.08 -3.79 -17.40
CA SER A 250 -22.40 -5.20 -17.66
C SER A 250 -21.26 -6.14 -17.27
N ALA A 251 -20.01 -5.71 -17.46
CA ALA A 251 -18.84 -6.43 -16.97
C ALA A 251 -18.79 -6.42 -15.44
N LEU A 252 -19.02 -5.26 -14.80
CA LEU A 252 -19.02 -5.11 -13.35
C LEU A 252 -20.17 -5.87 -12.67
N SER A 253 -21.32 -6.01 -13.32
CA SER A 253 -22.44 -6.78 -12.75
C SER A 253 -22.15 -8.29 -12.64
N ARG A 254 -21.15 -8.79 -13.37
CA ARG A 254 -20.62 -10.17 -13.27
C ARG A 254 -19.59 -10.35 -12.17
N PHE A 255 -19.21 -9.28 -11.47
CA PHE A 255 -18.27 -9.36 -10.35
C PHE A 255 -18.78 -10.33 -9.29
N GLN A 256 -17.93 -11.27 -8.87
CA GLN A 256 -18.32 -12.33 -7.92
C GLN A 256 -18.19 -11.88 -6.45
N GLY A 257 -17.69 -10.68 -6.18
CA GLY A 257 -17.59 -10.17 -4.83
C GLY A 257 -18.92 -9.76 -4.21
N ARG A 258 -18.91 -9.52 -2.90
CA ARG A 258 -20.11 -9.20 -2.11
C ARG A 258 -20.59 -7.76 -2.25
N SER A 259 -19.70 -6.84 -2.59
CA SER A 259 -20.05 -5.42 -2.67
C SER A 259 -19.37 -4.74 -3.85
N LEU A 260 -20.14 -3.91 -4.57
CA LEU A 260 -19.67 -3.03 -5.63
C LEU A 260 -20.00 -1.60 -5.23
N THR A 261 -18.98 -0.76 -5.05
CA THR A 261 -19.12 0.65 -4.68
C THR A 261 -18.63 1.53 -5.82
N LEU A 262 -19.54 2.34 -6.36
CA LEU A 262 -19.26 3.26 -7.45
C LEU A 262 -19.36 4.69 -6.94
N TYR A 263 -18.44 5.55 -7.38
CA TYR A 263 -18.46 6.99 -7.12
C TYR A 263 -18.73 7.76 -8.43
N VAL A 264 -19.73 7.32 -9.17
CA VAL A 264 -20.21 7.97 -10.40
C VAL A 264 -21.19 9.10 -10.08
N LYS A 265 -21.10 10.21 -10.82
CA LYS A 265 -22.02 11.36 -10.67
C LYS A 265 -23.31 11.19 -11.47
N HIS A 266 -23.20 10.52 -12.61
CA HIS A 266 -24.29 10.33 -13.57
C HIS A 266 -24.42 8.85 -13.94
N ILE A 267 -25.65 8.35 -13.96
CA ILE A 267 -25.99 6.99 -14.41
C ILE A 267 -27.10 7.09 -15.46
N SER A 268 -26.89 6.48 -16.62
CA SER A 268 -27.93 6.34 -17.64
C SER A 268 -28.86 5.17 -17.34
N GLU A 269 -29.97 5.06 -18.07
CA GLU A 269 -30.90 3.95 -17.94
C GLU A 269 -30.23 2.60 -18.22
N GLU A 270 -29.43 2.53 -19.29
CA GLU A 270 -28.75 1.31 -19.73
C GLU A 270 -27.75 0.83 -18.68
N VAL A 271 -26.98 1.76 -18.09
CA VAL A 271 -26.06 1.47 -16.98
C VAL A 271 -26.81 0.97 -15.75
N ALA A 272 -27.94 1.60 -15.40
CA ALA A 272 -28.76 1.18 -14.26
C ALA A 272 -29.36 -0.22 -14.46
N VAL A 273 -29.83 -0.54 -15.66
CA VAL A 273 -30.32 -1.87 -16.03
C VAL A 273 -29.19 -2.90 -15.98
N ALA A 274 -28.00 -2.60 -16.49
CA ALA A 274 -26.87 -3.51 -16.40
C ALA A 274 -26.46 -3.79 -14.94
N LEU A 275 -26.37 -2.74 -14.11
CA LEU A 275 -26.02 -2.87 -12.69
C LEU A 275 -27.13 -3.52 -11.86
N SER A 276 -28.39 -3.48 -12.30
CA SER A 276 -29.51 -4.13 -11.60
C SER A 276 -29.37 -5.65 -11.52
N HIS A 277 -28.59 -6.25 -12.43
CA HIS A 277 -28.30 -7.68 -12.46
C HIS A 277 -27.21 -8.11 -11.48
N TYR A 278 -26.48 -7.18 -10.86
CA TYR A 278 -25.42 -7.52 -9.91
C TYR A 278 -26.02 -8.20 -8.66
N PRO A 279 -25.60 -9.41 -8.25
CA PRO A 279 -26.25 -10.12 -7.14
C PRO A 279 -25.92 -9.56 -5.75
N GLY A 280 -24.83 -8.78 -5.62
CA GLY A 280 -24.33 -8.28 -4.34
C GLY A 280 -24.86 -6.91 -3.92
N LEU A 281 -24.21 -6.33 -2.91
CA LEU A 281 -24.50 -4.98 -2.43
C LEU A 281 -23.97 -3.94 -3.43
N LEU A 282 -24.87 -3.20 -4.08
CA LEU A 282 -24.50 -2.08 -4.94
C LEU A 282 -24.57 -0.79 -4.13
N ALA A 283 -23.47 -0.04 -4.07
CA ALA A 283 -23.40 1.26 -3.42
C ALA A 283 -23.04 2.35 -4.44
N LEU A 284 -23.91 3.34 -4.60
CA LEU A 284 -23.75 4.48 -5.50
C LEU A 284 -23.55 5.74 -4.67
N THR A 285 -22.32 6.23 -4.59
CA THR A 285 -21.90 7.05 -3.45
C THR A 285 -22.01 8.55 -3.71
N THR A 286 -21.72 9.00 -4.94
CA THR A 286 -21.61 10.41 -5.34
C THR A 286 -22.61 10.78 -6.44
N LEU A 287 -23.72 10.05 -6.52
CA LEU A 287 -24.73 10.22 -7.56
C LEU A 287 -25.44 11.57 -7.41
N GLU A 288 -25.38 12.40 -8.44
CA GLU A 288 -26.03 13.72 -8.49
C GLU A 288 -27.28 13.68 -9.38
N THR A 289 -27.23 12.93 -10.48
CA THR A 289 -28.38 12.79 -11.38
C THR A 289 -28.70 11.32 -11.63
N LEU A 290 -29.98 10.99 -11.52
CA LEU A 290 -30.52 9.68 -11.85
C LEU A 290 -31.85 9.89 -12.59
N PRO A 291 -31.97 9.49 -13.86
CA PRO A 291 -33.24 9.49 -14.57
C PRO A 291 -34.27 8.58 -13.89
N ASP A 292 -35.55 8.92 -14.00
CA ASP A 292 -36.62 8.13 -13.38
C ASP A 292 -36.63 6.67 -13.86
N ALA A 293 -36.36 6.43 -15.15
CA ALA A 293 -36.26 5.08 -15.70
C ALA A 293 -35.11 4.28 -15.07
N ALA A 294 -33.96 4.92 -14.87
CA ALA A 294 -32.82 4.34 -14.16
C ALA A 294 -33.13 4.06 -12.68
N ALA A 295 -33.90 4.94 -12.03
CA ALA A 295 -34.38 4.72 -10.67
C ALA A 295 -35.32 3.51 -10.56
N HIS A 296 -36.23 3.32 -11.52
CA HIS A 296 -37.09 2.12 -11.58
C HIS A 296 -36.29 0.83 -11.78
N ALA A 297 -35.27 0.84 -12.64
CA ALA A 297 -34.41 -0.31 -12.85
C ALA A 297 -33.65 -0.73 -11.57
N LEU A 298 -33.24 0.25 -10.75
CA LEU A 298 -32.53 0.01 -9.50
C LEU A 298 -33.45 -0.25 -8.29
N ALA A 299 -34.69 0.25 -8.32
CA ALA A 299 -35.69 0.11 -7.26
C ALA A 299 -35.98 -1.36 -6.89
N GLY A 300 -35.90 -2.28 -7.85
CA GLY A 300 -36.12 -3.72 -7.58
C GLY A 300 -35.06 -4.38 -6.69
N ARG A 301 -33.96 -3.70 -6.37
CA ARG A 301 -32.84 -4.27 -5.61
C ARG A 301 -33.02 -4.13 -4.11
N LYS A 302 -33.03 -5.25 -3.39
CA LYS A 302 -32.99 -5.28 -1.91
C LYS A 302 -31.66 -4.80 -1.32
N LEU A 303 -30.56 -4.92 -2.09
CA LEU A 303 -29.20 -4.59 -1.65
C LEU A 303 -28.63 -3.42 -2.44
N LEU A 304 -29.34 -2.29 -2.40
CA LEU A 304 -28.91 -1.03 -3.00
C LEU A 304 -28.66 0.01 -1.90
N LYS A 305 -27.54 0.72 -1.97
CA LYS A 305 -27.23 1.90 -1.15
C LYS A 305 -26.97 3.08 -2.08
N VAL A 306 -27.60 4.22 -1.84
CA VAL A 306 -27.39 5.44 -2.63
C VAL A 306 -27.05 6.57 -1.66
N GLY A 307 -25.84 7.15 -1.80
CA GLY A 307 -25.32 8.26 -0.98
C GLY A 307 -23.95 8.03 -0.34
N LEU A 308 -23.35 9.12 0.18
CA LEU A 308 -22.03 9.13 0.80
C LEU A 308 -22.02 8.46 2.19
N GLY A 309 -21.41 7.27 2.26
CA GLY A 309 -20.61 6.75 3.38
C GLY A 309 -21.29 6.54 4.75
N ALA A 310 -21.21 5.30 5.25
CA ALA A 310 -21.30 4.80 6.65
C ALA A 310 -22.35 5.35 7.65
N SER A 311 -23.13 6.36 7.29
CA SER A 311 -24.21 6.92 8.09
C SER A 311 -25.51 6.63 7.37
N ASN A 312 -26.37 5.82 8.00
CA ASN A 312 -27.67 5.43 7.48
C ASN A 312 -28.66 6.61 7.60
N GLY A 313 -28.45 7.69 6.84
CA GLY A 313 -29.21 8.93 6.96
C GLY A 313 -30.14 9.23 5.77
N PRO A 314 -31.39 9.68 6.00
CA PRO A 314 -32.36 10.02 4.94
C PRO A 314 -31.96 11.25 4.07
N HIS A 315 -30.93 11.99 4.48
CA HIS A 315 -30.40 13.17 3.79
C HIS A 315 -29.62 12.84 2.50
N GLN A 316 -29.37 11.56 2.22
CA GLN A 316 -28.57 11.14 1.06
C GLN A 316 -29.31 11.22 -0.28
N LEU A 317 -30.64 11.21 -0.25
CA LEU A 317 -31.50 11.32 -1.44
C LEU A 317 -31.88 12.78 -1.76
N GLU A 318 -31.56 13.74 -0.89
CA GLU A 318 -31.90 15.17 -1.09
C GLU A 318 -31.11 15.82 -2.24
N LYS A 319 -29.96 15.24 -2.61
CA LYS A 319 -29.16 15.69 -3.76
C LYS A 319 -29.62 15.11 -5.09
N LEU A 320 -30.48 14.09 -5.08
CA LEU A 320 -31.04 13.50 -6.29
C LEU A 320 -32.29 14.27 -6.75
N PRO A 321 -32.67 14.15 -8.03
CA PRO A 321 -33.97 14.62 -8.49
C PRO A 321 -35.10 14.05 -7.62
N ALA A 322 -36.05 14.90 -7.23
CA ALA A 322 -37.10 14.54 -6.28
C ALA A 322 -37.95 13.34 -6.75
N SER A 323 -38.14 13.19 -8.06
CA SER A 323 -38.83 12.05 -8.69
C SER A 323 -38.06 10.73 -8.48
N ALA A 324 -36.78 10.69 -8.85
CA ALA A 324 -35.91 9.53 -8.65
C ALA A 324 -35.75 9.15 -7.17
N ALA A 325 -35.61 10.13 -6.29
CA ALA A 325 -35.56 9.93 -4.84
C ALA A 325 -36.87 9.31 -4.29
N ALA A 326 -38.04 9.73 -4.79
CA ALA A 326 -39.32 9.17 -4.40
C ALA A 326 -39.46 7.69 -4.81
N ILE A 327 -39.09 7.36 -6.05
CA ILE A 327 -39.12 5.99 -6.58
C ILE A 327 -38.26 5.05 -5.72
N LEU A 328 -37.03 5.48 -5.38
CA LEU A 328 -36.14 4.68 -4.54
C LEU A 328 -36.63 4.54 -3.10
N ARG A 329 -37.28 5.57 -2.53
CA ARG A 329 -37.88 5.51 -1.18
C ARG A 329 -39.05 4.54 -1.13
N GLU A 330 -39.93 4.61 -2.11
CA GLU A 330 -41.10 3.72 -2.20
C GLU A 330 -40.66 2.25 -2.28
N ALA A 331 -39.65 1.96 -3.10
CA ALA A 331 -39.12 0.62 -3.25
C ALA A 331 -38.44 0.08 -1.97
N ASN A 332 -37.74 0.95 -1.23
CA ASN A 332 -37.09 0.58 0.04
C ASN A 332 -38.11 0.36 1.17
N ASN A 333 -39.25 1.07 1.15
CA ASN A 333 -40.33 0.88 2.12
C ASN A 333 -41.15 -0.39 1.86
N ASN A 334 -41.28 -0.81 0.59
CA ASN A 334 -41.99 -2.03 0.18
C ASN A 334 -41.17 -3.33 0.35
N SER A 335 -39.92 -3.24 0.81
CA SER A 335 -39.00 -4.36 0.97
C SER A 335 -38.66 -4.73 2.43
N GLN A 336 -39.28 -4.04 3.40
CA GLN A 336 -39.37 -4.46 4.82
C GLN A 336 -40.58 -5.37 5.05
#